data_AF-A0A402D737-F1
#
_entry.id   AF-A0A402D737-F1
#
_cell.length_a   1.000
_cell.length_b   1.000
_cell.length_c   1.000
_cell.angle_alpha   90.00
_cell.angle_beta   90.00
_cell.angle_gamma   90.00
#
_symmetry.space_group_name_H-M   'P 1'
#
loop_
_entity.id
_entity.type
_entity.pdbx_description
1 polymer ?
#
loop_
_entity_poly.entity_id
_entity_poly.type
_entity_poly.pdbx_seq_one_letter_code
_entity_poly.pdbx_strand_id
1 'polypeptide(L)'
;MKSQIATQLQLTDAVYVLQHLESPEFVCVLHEGIDWICASSCYASLANFQRGAGLIEFTKIIHTPVKTLVFTHFYYEGNLVTLTQ
;
A
#
# COMPACT_ATOMS: atom_id res chain seq x y z
N MET A 1 -3.50 22.90 16.13
CA MET A 1 -2.87 22.12 15.04
C MET A 1 -2.38 20.81 15.63
N LYS A 2 -3.01 19.68 15.30
CA LYS A 2 -2.47 18.38 15.71
C LYS A 2 -1.25 18.11 14.84
N SER A 3 -0.09 17.99 15.47
CA SER A 3 1.12 17.50 14.80
C SER A 3 0.74 16.18 14.13
N GLN A 4 0.71 16.15 12.79
CA GLN A 4 0.73 14.88 12.07
C GLN A 4 2.06 14.25 12.44
N ILE A 5 2.03 13.27 13.34
CA ILE A 5 3.15 12.36 13.50
C ILE A 5 3.29 11.73 12.12
N ALA A 6 4.36 12.04 11.42
CA ALA A 6 4.65 11.40 10.15
C ALA A 6 4.72 9.90 10.43
N THR A 7 3.72 9.15 9.96
CA THR A 7 3.69 7.71 10.16
C THR A 7 4.82 7.12 9.33
N GLN A 8 5.90 6.76 9.98
CA GLN A 8 7.06 6.17 9.33
C GLN A 8 6.90 4.66 9.31
N LEU A 9 6.77 4.10 8.12
CA LEU A 9 6.73 2.66 7.92
C LEU A 9 8.15 2.10 8.05
N GLN A 10 8.32 0.99 8.77
CA GLN A 10 9.59 0.30 8.93
C GLN A 10 9.63 -0.99 8.10
N LEU A 11 10.83 -1.43 7.71
CA LEU A 11 11.00 -2.68 6.93
C LEU A 11 10.49 -3.93 7.66
N THR A 12 10.43 -3.87 8.99
CA THR A 12 9.92 -4.94 9.86
C THR A 12 8.40 -4.97 9.97
N ASP A 13 7.71 -3.90 9.58
CA ASP A 13 6.26 -3.82 9.68
C ASP A 13 5.60 -4.78 8.68
N ALA A 14 4.37 -5.18 8.98
CA ALA A 14 3.51 -5.91 8.07
C ALA A 14 2.36 -5.02 7.64
N VAL A 15 2.02 -5.09 6.34
CA VAL A 15 0.99 -4.25 5.72
C VAL A 15 0.07 -5.09 4.85
N TYR A 16 -1.13 -4.57 4.64
CA TYR A 16 -2.03 -5.05 3.61
C TYR A 16 -1.73 -4.31 2.30
N VAL A 17 -1.65 -5.04 1.18
CA VAL A 17 -1.50 -4.48 -0.18
C VAL A 17 -2.39 -5.20 -1.17
N LEU A 18 -2.64 -4.58 -2.32
CA LEU A 18 -3.38 -5.19 -3.42
C LEU A 18 -2.44 -5.88 -4.40
N GLN A 19 -2.72 -7.14 -4.72
CA GLN A 19 -2.03 -7.93 -5.73
C GLN A 19 -3.02 -8.35 -6.80
N HIS A 20 -2.59 -8.39 -8.06
CA HIS A 20 -3.38 -8.96 -9.14
C HIS A 20 -3.72 -10.44 -8.85
N LEU A 21 -4.89 -10.90 -9.32
CA LEU A 21 -5.32 -12.29 -9.13
C LEU A 21 -4.53 -13.26 -10.01
N GLU A 22 -4.21 -12.84 -11.23
CA GLU A 22 -3.62 -13.68 -12.28
C GLU A 22 -2.10 -13.53 -12.41
N SER A 23 -1.52 -12.49 -11.79
CA SER A 23 -0.07 -12.23 -11.81
C SER A 23 0.43 -11.93 -10.39
N PRO A 24 1.73 -12.11 -10.12
CA PRO A 24 2.30 -11.74 -8.83
C PRO A 24 2.45 -10.23 -8.63
N GLU A 25 2.02 -9.41 -9.60
CA GLU A 25 2.22 -7.97 -9.62
C GLU A 25 1.33 -7.24 -8.61
N PHE A 26 1.85 -6.13 -8.08
CA PHE A 26 1.16 -5.31 -7.11
C PHE A 26 0.47 -4.12 -7.79
N VAL A 27 -0.68 -3.75 -7.25
CA VAL A 27 -1.40 -2.56 -7.71
C VAL A 27 -0.74 -1.33 -7.12
N CYS A 28 -0.37 -0.40 -8.00
CA CYS A 28 0.23 0.87 -7.65
C CYS A 28 -0.71 2.03 -7.98
N VAL A 29 -0.49 3.16 -7.32
CA VAL A 29 -1.08 4.46 -7.63
C VAL A 29 0.02 5.34 -8.21
N LEU A 30 -0.20 5.90 -9.39
CA LEU A 30 0.73 6.83 -10.01
C LEU A 30 0.56 8.22 -9.38
N HIS A 31 1.63 8.75 -8.78
CA HIS A 31 1.67 10.11 -8.24
C HIS A 31 2.99 10.78 -8.59
N GLU A 32 2.91 11.95 -9.24
CA GLU A 32 4.08 12.71 -9.73
C GLU A 32 5.05 11.89 -10.59
N GLY A 33 4.52 10.94 -11.37
CA GLY A 33 5.33 10.07 -12.24
C GLY A 33 6.03 8.93 -11.52
N ILE A 34 5.73 8.70 -10.24
CA ILE A 34 6.27 7.60 -9.44
C ILE A 34 5.12 6.63 -9.12
N ASP A 35 5.40 5.33 -9.21
CA ASP A 35 4.47 4.28 -8.79
C ASP A 35 4.56 4.06 -7.26
N TRP A 36 3.46 4.35 -6.57
CA TRP A 36 3.34 4.17 -5.12
C TRP A 36 2.49 2.93 -4.85
N ILE A 37 3.04 1.97 -4.11
CA ILE A 37 2.24 0.81 -3.72
C ILE A 37 1.14 1.24 -2.74
N CYS A 38 -0.10 0.84 -3.01
CA CYS A 38 -1.22 1.14 -2.11
C CYS A 38 -1.16 0.19 -0.91
N ALA A 39 -1.00 0.75 0.30
CA ALA A 39 -0.80 -0.02 1.52
C ALA A 39 -1.63 0.49 2.69
N SER A 40 -1.97 -0.41 3.63
CA SER A 40 -2.75 -0.08 4.83
C SER A 40 -2.37 -0.99 6.00
N SER A 41 -2.41 -0.48 7.24
CA SER A 41 -2.33 -1.32 8.45
C SER A 41 -3.62 -2.12 8.68
N CYS A 42 -4.72 -1.65 8.10
CA CYS A 42 -6.05 -2.18 8.31
C CYS A 42 -6.60 -2.79 7.02
N TYR A 43 -6.97 -4.07 7.07
CA TYR A 43 -7.62 -4.77 5.97
C TYR A 43 -8.88 -4.05 5.49
N ALA A 44 -9.74 -3.61 6.42
CA ALA A 44 -11.03 -2.99 6.08
C ALA A 44 -10.84 -1.69 5.28
N SER A 45 -9.84 -0.87 5.62
CA SER A 45 -9.50 0.34 4.88
C SER A 45 -9.10 0.03 3.44
N LEU A 46 -8.24 -0.96 3.23
CA LEU A 46 -7.81 -1.36 1.89
C LEU A 46 -8.93 -2.03 1.09
N ALA A 47 -9.78 -2.83 1.74
CA ALA A 47 -10.97 -3.44 1.12
C ALA A 47 -11.98 -2.38 0.68
N ASN A 48 -12.15 -1.30 1.44
CA ASN A 48 -12.99 -0.18 1.05
C ASN A 48 -12.41 0.56 -0.16
N PHE A 49 -11.09 0.79 -0.19
CA PHE A 49 -10.42 1.35 -1.37
C PHE A 49 -10.58 0.44 -2.60
N GLN A 50 -10.31 -0.86 -2.46
CA GLN A 50 -10.46 -1.86 -3.52
C GLN A 50 -11.87 -1.85 -4.12
N ARG A 51 -12.90 -1.79 -3.25
CA ARG A 51 -14.30 -1.69 -3.67
C ARG A 51 -14.60 -0.38 -4.40
N GLY A 52 -14.20 0.74 -3.80
CA GLY A 52 -14.47 2.07 -4.35
C GLY A 52 -13.80 2.30 -5.71
N ALA A 53 -12.64 1.68 -5.94
CA ALA A 53 -11.90 1.73 -7.19
C ALA A 53 -12.35 0.68 -8.22
N GLY A 54 -13.33 -0.18 -7.91
CA GLY A 54 -13.80 -1.22 -8.83
C GLY A 54 -12.79 -2.35 -9.09
N LEU A 55 -11.88 -2.60 -8.14
CA LEU A 55 -10.74 -3.53 -8.31
C LEU A 55 -11.01 -4.95 -7.76
N ILE A 56 -12.17 -5.19 -7.13
CA ILE A 56 -12.48 -6.45 -6.43
C ILE A 56 -12.33 -7.67 -7.33
N GLU A 57 -12.75 -7.58 -8.59
CA GLU A 57 -12.76 -8.72 -9.52
C GLU A 57 -11.37 -9.05 -10.09
N PHE A 58 -10.39 -8.16 -9.93
CA PHE A 58 -9.06 -8.30 -10.55
C PHE A 58 -7.93 -8.45 -9.53
N THR A 59 -8.22 -8.21 -8.26
CA THR A 59 -7.21 -8.08 -7.21
C THR A 59 -7.61 -8.84 -5.96
N LYS A 60 -6.61 -9.27 -5.20
CA LYS A 60 -6.76 -9.76 -3.82
C LYS A 60 -5.95 -8.88 -2.88
N ILE A 61 -6.41 -8.80 -1.64
CA ILE A 61 -5.63 -8.20 -0.56
C ILE A 61 -4.73 -9.27 0.04
N ILE A 62 -3.43 -8.98 0.10
CA ILE A 62 -2.47 -9.82 0.80
C ILE A 62 -1.93 -9.09 2.02
N HIS A 63 -1.54 -9.85 3.05
CA HIS A 63 -0.86 -9.36 4.24
C HIS A 63 0.60 -9.80 4.16
N THR A 64 1.55 -8.86 4.15
CA THR A 64 2.96 -9.19 3.95
C THR A 64 3.90 -8.21 4.66
N PRO A 65 5.09 -8.64 5.11
CA PRO A 65 6.11 -7.74 5.62
C PRO A 65 6.61 -6.76 4.56
N VAL A 66 6.86 -5.52 4.94
CA VAL A 66 7.34 -4.45 4.05
C VAL A 66 8.62 -4.84 3.34
N LYS A 67 9.57 -5.48 4.05
CA LYS A 67 10.83 -5.98 3.47
C LYS A 67 10.67 -6.94 2.27
N THR A 68 9.48 -7.53 2.07
CA THR A 68 9.22 -8.44 0.94
C THR A 68 8.83 -7.71 -0.34
N LEU A 69 8.39 -6.45 -0.24
CA LEU A 69 7.68 -5.79 -1.31
C LEU A 69 8.58 -5.15 -2.39
N VAL A 70 9.90 -5.13 -2.27
CA VAL A 70 10.86 -4.47 -3.21
C VAL A 70 10.58 -2.99 -3.60
N PHE A 71 9.48 -2.39 -3.14
CA PHE A 71 9.16 -0.97 -3.30
C PHE A 71 9.78 -0.13 -2.18
N THR A 72 10.06 1.14 -2.50
CA THR A 72 10.48 2.17 -1.53
C THR A 72 9.47 3.31 -1.40
N HIS A 73 8.41 3.35 -2.22
CA HIS A 73 7.39 4.40 -2.25
C HIS A 73 6.02 3.80 -1.93
N PHE A 74 5.44 4.18 -0.79
CA PHE A 74 4.17 3.64 -0.28
C PHE A 74 3.13 4.73 -0.09
N TYR A 75 1.93 4.53 -0.65
CA TYR A 75 0.76 5.32 -0.29
C TYR A 75 0.08 4.63 0.90
N TYR A 76 0.53 4.97 2.11
CA TYR A 76 0.17 4.29 3.35
C TYR A 76 -0.81 5.11 4.18
N GLU A 77 -2.03 4.58 4.36
CA GLU A 77 -3.11 5.24 5.12
C GLU A 77 -3.37 6.69 4.68
N GLY A 78 -3.26 6.96 3.37
CA GLY A 78 -3.48 8.28 2.80
C GLY A 78 -2.26 9.22 2.86
N ASN A 79 -1.10 8.73 3.31
CA ASN A 79 0.15 9.49 3.35
C ASN A 79 1.17 8.89 2.40
N LEU A 80 1.99 9.75 1.78
CA LEU A 80 3.14 9.35 0.99
C LEU A 80 4.31 9.04 1.94
N VAL A 81 4.78 7.80 1.93
CA VAL A 81 5.88 7.31 2.76
C VAL A 81 6.99 6.77 1.86
N THR A 82 8.17 7.38 1.93
CA THR A 82 9.38 6.87 1.27
C THR A 82 10.25 6.15 2.29
N LEU A 83 10.58 4.90 2.01
CA LEU A 83 11.54 4.13 2.79
C LEU A 83 12.95 4.46 2.34
N THR A 84 13.77 4.97 3.25
CA THR A 84 15.22 5.04 3.08
C THR A 84 15.81 3.71 3.54
N GLN A 85 16.49 3.00 2.64
CA GLN A 85 17.24 1.77 2.97
C GLN A 85 18.56 2.10 3.67
#